data_AF-A0A453HNG5-F1
#
_entry.id   AF-A0A453HNG5-F1
#
_cell.length_a   1.000
_cell.length_b   1.000
_cell.length_c   1.000
_cell.angle_alpha   90.00
_cell.angle_beta   90.00
_cell.angle_gamma   90.00
#
_symmetry.space_group_name_H-M   'P 1'
#
loop_
_entity.id
_entity.type
_entity.pdbx_description
1 polymer ?
#
loop_
_entity_poly.entity_id
_entity_poly.type
_entity_poly.pdbx_seq_one_letter_code
_entity_poly.pdbx_strand_id
1 'polypeptide(L)'
;MMEVLHEACSQTFSLEKKCVEFVDSYATLLFAKIAEIKPEEFCKRNGLCRDNALLSGVRSESTCVFCHHLMDEVLSKLKDPDAEFEIIQILLKECKKIEGHEQQCKRLVLQYIPLILVNGEKFLEKNDICTIVQACDAGKKTMVGPFSEEGLLRDA
;
A
#
# COMPACT_ATOMS: atom_id res chain seq x y z
N MET A 1 -18.96 18.18 18.80
CA MET A 1 -19.23 17.62 17.46
C MET A 1 -20.08 18.58 16.64
N MET A 2 -21.21 19.10 17.16
CA MET A 2 -21.95 20.19 16.52
C MET A 2 -21.10 21.43 16.26
N GLU A 3 -20.26 21.82 17.24
CA GLU A 3 -19.32 22.95 17.09
C GLU A 3 -18.38 22.80 15.89
N VAL A 4 -17.88 21.59 15.61
CA VAL A 4 -17.01 21.32 14.46
C VAL A 4 -17.78 21.44 13.13
N LEU A 5 -19.03 20.99 13.11
CA LEU A 5 -19.87 21.11 11.92
C LEU A 5 -20.28 22.57 11.65
N HIS A 6 -20.57 23.34 12.69
CA HIS A 6 -20.86 24.77 12.56
C HIS A 6 -19.62 25.56 12.12
N GLU A 7 -18.44 25.22 12.64
CA GLU A 7 -17.17 25.76 12.17
C GLU A 7 -16.89 25.39 10.72
N ALA A 8 -17.25 24.19 10.27
CA ALA A 8 -17.17 23.83 8.86
C ALA A 8 -18.16 24.64 8.01
N CYS A 9 -19.35 24.93 8.52
CA CYS A 9 -20.35 25.75 7.83
C CYS A 9 -19.90 27.20 7.66
N SER A 10 -19.19 27.80 8.62
CA SER A 10 -18.67 29.17 8.50
C SER A 10 -17.69 29.32 7.33
N GLN A 11 -17.01 28.23 6.94
CA GLN A 11 -16.12 28.19 5.78
C GLN A 11 -16.85 28.10 4.43
N THR A 12 -18.16 27.87 4.42
CA THR A 12 -18.95 27.75 3.18
C THR A 12 -19.43 29.08 2.59
N PHE A 13 -18.94 30.21 3.13
CA PHE A 13 -19.21 31.58 2.68
C PHE A 13 -20.70 31.83 2.36
N SER A 14 -21.09 31.83 1.07
CA SER A 14 -22.44 32.17 0.62
C SER A 14 -23.53 31.19 1.08
N LEU A 15 -23.15 30.02 1.60
CA LEU A 15 -24.08 28.97 2.04
C LEU A 15 -24.13 28.80 3.56
N GLU A 16 -23.38 29.59 4.32
CA GLU A 16 -23.21 29.42 5.78
C GLU A 16 -24.55 29.24 6.50
N LYS A 17 -25.51 30.15 6.31
CA LYS A 17 -26.82 30.06 6.97
C LYS A 17 -27.58 28.78 6.63
N LYS A 18 -27.63 28.41 5.34
CA LYS A 18 -28.32 27.20 4.89
C LYS A 18 -27.61 25.93 5.37
N CYS A 19 -26.28 25.98 5.48
CA CYS A 19 -25.47 24.89 6.02
C CYS A 19 -25.78 24.68 7.51
N VAL A 20 -25.78 25.76 8.30
CA VAL A 20 -26.09 25.70 9.74
C VAL A 20 -27.51 25.17 9.97
N GLU A 21 -28.50 25.69 9.25
CA GLU A 21 -29.89 25.21 9.34
C GLU A 21 -30.02 23.71 9.02
N PHE A 22 -29.30 23.24 7.99
CA PHE A 22 -29.26 21.82 7.63
C PHE A 22 -28.58 20.96 8.72
N VAL A 23 -27.43 21.41 9.22
CA VAL A 23 -26.69 20.72 10.29
C VAL A 23 -27.55 20.63 11.55
N ASP A 24 -28.19 21.71 11.97
CA ASP A 24 -29.06 21.71 13.16
C ASP A 24 -30.26 20.76 13.01
N SER A 25 -30.82 20.68 11.80
CA SER A 25 -31.98 19.85 11.52
C SER A 25 -31.67 18.35 11.51
N TYR A 26 -30.50 17.94 11.01
CA TYR A 26 -30.22 16.54 10.72
C TYR A 26 -29.07 15.93 11.51
N ALA A 27 -28.08 16.71 11.93
CA ALA A 27 -26.86 16.17 12.51
C ALA A 27 -27.13 15.47 13.84
N THR A 28 -27.99 16.01 14.69
CA THR A 28 -28.35 15.37 15.97
C THR A 28 -28.95 13.99 15.76
N LEU A 29 -29.88 13.85 14.81
CA LEU A 29 -30.52 12.57 14.50
C LEU A 29 -29.54 11.59 13.85
N LEU A 30 -28.71 12.08 12.93
CA LEU A 30 -27.67 11.30 12.29
C LEU A 30 -26.67 10.76 13.32
N PHE A 31 -26.22 11.59 14.26
CA PHE A 31 -25.29 11.18 15.31
C PHE A 31 -25.92 10.20 16.30
N ALA A 32 -27.21 10.37 16.64
CA ALA A 32 -27.92 9.37 17.43
C ALA A 32 -27.95 8.00 16.72
N LYS A 33 -28.16 7.99 15.39
CA LYS A 33 -28.09 6.76 14.59
C LYS A 33 -26.70 6.19 14.44
N ILE A 34 -25.68 7.03 14.31
CA ILE A 34 -24.28 6.57 14.29
C ILE A 34 -23.90 5.98 15.66
N ALA A 35 -24.40 6.53 16.77
CA ALA A 35 -24.12 6.02 18.11
C ALA A 35 -24.73 4.63 18.38
N GLU A 36 -25.77 4.22 17.63
CA GLU A 36 -26.29 2.85 17.67
C GLU A 36 -25.33 1.83 17.02
N ILE A 37 -24.35 2.30 16.24
CA ILE A 37 -23.34 1.46 15.60
C ILE A 37 -22.26 1.13 16.62
N LYS A 38 -22.10 -0.17 16.92
CA LYS A 38 -20.95 -0.64 17.70
C LYS A 38 -19.69 -0.52 16.86
N PRO A 39 -18.73 0.35 17.23
CA PRO A 39 -17.58 0.65 16.39
C PRO A 39 -16.78 -0.59 16.02
N GLU A 40 -16.54 -1.50 16.97
CA GLU A 40 -15.73 -2.71 16.76
C GLU A 40 -16.39 -3.71 15.80
N GLU A 41 -17.69 -3.94 15.93
CA GLU A 41 -18.43 -4.86 15.04
C GLU A 41 -18.53 -4.30 13.62
N PHE A 42 -18.83 -3.00 13.51
CA PHE A 42 -18.90 -2.31 12.23
C PHE A 42 -17.55 -2.30 11.51
N CYS A 43 -16.50 -1.97 12.26
CA CYS A 43 -15.14 -1.94 11.79
C CYS A 43 -14.66 -3.31 11.29
N LYS A 44 -14.96 -4.40 12.02
CA LYS A 44 -14.70 -5.78 11.59
C LYS A 44 -15.50 -6.18 10.35
N ARG A 45 -16.80 -5.93 10.35
CA ARG A 45 -17.70 -6.29 9.22
C ARG A 45 -17.27 -5.63 7.91
N ASN A 46 -16.72 -4.42 7.98
CA ASN A 46 -16.31 -3.65 6.81
C ASN A 46 -14.79 -3.72 6.53
N GLY A 47 -14.03 -4.56 7.24
CA GLY A 47 -12.57 -4.68 7.03
C GLY A 47 -11.79 -3.39 7.31
N LEU A 48 -12.37 -2.46 8.07
CA LEU A 48 -11.74 -1.20 8.48
C LEU A 48 -10.88 -1.39 9.73
N CYS A 49 -11.12 -2.48 10.45
CA CYS A 49 -10.33 -2.87 11.59
C CYS A 49 -8.97 -3.35 11.12
N ARG A 50 -7.93 -2.89 11.83
CA ARG A 50 -6.61 -3.50 11.73
C ARG A 50 -6.73 -4.91 12.30
N ASP A 51 -7.02 -5.87 11.43
CA ASP A 51 -6.99 -7.28 11.77
C ASP A 51 -5.53 -7.70 11.96
N ASN A 52 -5.05 -7.50 13.19
CA ASN A 52 -3.80 -8.12 13.62
C ASN A 52 -3.88 -9.65 13.48
N ALA A 53 -5.07 -10.25 13.38
CA ALA A 53 -5.29 -11.70 13.26
C ALA A 53 -4.91 -12.29 11.89
N LEU A 54 -5.14 -11.55 10.79
CA LEU A 54 -4.74 -12.02 9.44
C LEU A 54 -3.22 -11.95 9.23
N LEU A 55 -2.53 -11.10 10.00
CA LEU A 55 -1.08 -10.94 9.95
C LEU A 55 -0.35 -11.60 11.12
N SER A 56 -1.02 -11.91 12.24
CA SER A 56 -0.38 -12.58 13.39
C SER A 56 -0.06 -14.05 13.12
N GLY A 57 -0.77 -14.69 12.18
CA GLY A 57 -0.38 -16.02 11.66
C GLY A 57 0.84 -15.98 10.73
N VAL A 58 1.23 -14.80 10.26
CA VAL A 58 2.31 -14.51 9.30
C VAL A 58 3.43 -13.69 9.96
N ARG A 59 3.36 -13.46 11.28
CA ARG A 59 4.43 -12.82 12.06
C ARG A 59 5.23 -13.89 12.77
N SER A 60 6.07 -14.58 12.00
CA SER A 60 7.16 -15.37 12.54
C SER A 60 8.48 -14.77 12.07
N GLU A 61 9.55 -15.03 12.81
CA GLU A 61 10.92 -14.72 12.38
C GLU A 61 11.20 -15.30 10.98
N SER A 62 10.62 -16.46 10.65
CA SER A 62 10.72 -17.06 9.31
C SER A 62 10.04 -16.26 8.20
N THR A 63 8.89 -15.61 8.44
CA THR A 63 8.26 -14.73 7.44
C THR A 63 9.07 -13.47 7.22
N CYS A 64 9.62 -12.88 8.29
CA CYS A 64 10.47 -11.70 8.18
C CYS A 64 11.73 -12.01 7.33
N VAL A 65 12.40 -13.13 7.61
CA VAL A 65 13.56 -13.60 6.83
C VAL A 65 13.19 -13.87 5.38
N PHE A 66 12.08 -14.57 5.13
CA PHE A 66 11.62 -14.85 3.77
C PHE A 66 11.31 -13.57 3.00
N CYS A 67 10.66 -12.60 3.64
CA CYS A 67 10.40 -11.30 3.02
C CYS A 67 11.70 -10.61 2.63
N HIS A 68 12.70 -10.53 3.53
CA HIS A 68 13.96 -9.90 3.21
C HIS A 68 14.68 -10.58 2.04
N HIS A 69 14.70 -11.92 2.04
CA HIS A 69 15.28 -12.67 0.93
C HIS A 69 14.58 -12.38 -0.41
N LEU A 70 13.24 -12.38 -0.42
CA LEU A 70 12.47 -12.02 -1.60
C LEU A 70 12.76 -10.59 -2.06
N MET A 71 12.86 -9.64 -1.13
CA MET A 71 13.14 -8.25 -1.45
C MET A 71 14.56 -8.06 -1.99
N ASP A 72 15.53 -8.83 -1.51
CA ASP A 72 16.90 -8.85 -2.04
C ASP A 72 16.92 -9.40 -3.48
N GLU A 73 16.17 -10.47 -3.77
CA GLU A 73 16.02 -10.99 -5.13
C GLU A 73 15.36 -9.97 -6.07
N VAL A 74 14.29 -9.32 -5.61
CA VAL A 74 13.60 -8.27 -6.38
C VAL A 74 14.55 -7.11 -6.65
N LEU A 75 15.31 -6.66 -5.66
CA LEU A 75 16.28 -5.57 -5.85
C LEU A 75 17.40 -5.98 -6.81
N SER A 76 17.90 -7.21 -6.72
CA SER A 76 18.88 -7.74 -7.67
C SER A 76 18.33 -7.78 -9.09
N LYS A 77 17.05 -8.12 -9.27
CA LYS A 77 16.41 -8.15 -10.59
C LYS A 77 16.10 -6.77 -11.13
N LEU A 78 15.79 -5.79 -10.28
CA LEU A 78 15.62 -4.40 -10.73
C LEU A 78 16.93 -3.77 -11.23
N LYS A 79 18.08 -4.26 -10.74
CA LYS A 79 19.42 -3.84 -11.19
C LYS A 79 19.90 -4.56 -12.45
N ASP A 80 19.16 -5.57 -12.90
CA ASP A 80 19.49 -6.38 -14.07
C ASP A 80 18.98 -5.67 -15.35
N PRO A 81 19.86 -5.21 -16.25
CA PRO A 81 19.44 -4.51 -17.46
C PRO A 81 18.62 -5.40 -18.40
N ASP A 82 18.80 -6.73 -18.32
CA ASP A 82 18.00 -7.67 -19.12
C ASP A 82 16.55 -7.70 -18.62
N ALA A 83 16.34 -7.64 -17.30
CA ALA A 83 15.00 -7.55 -16.72
C ALA A 83 14.29 -6.24 -17.09
N GLU A 84 14.99 -5.11 -17.09
CA GLU A 84 14.44 -3.83 -17.59
C GLU A 84 13.98 -3.95 -19.04
N PHE A 85 14.82 -4.54 -19.90
CA PHE A 85 14.48 -4.75 -21.30
C PHE A 85 13.26 -5.67 -21.47
N GLU A 86 13.19 -6.79 -20.74
CA GLU A 86 12.06 -7.71 -20.77
C GLU A 86 10.75 -7.02 -20.37
N ILE A 87 10.76 -6.25 -19.28
CA ILE A 87 9.59 -5.49 -18.80
C ILE A 87 9.12 -4.52 -19.89
N ILE A 88 10.03 -3.76 -20.49
CA ILE A 88 9.70 -2.82 -21.57
C ILE A 88 9.10 -3.56 -22.77
N GLN A 89 9.68 -4.69 -23.19
CA GLN A 89 9.17 -5.48 -24.31
C GLN A 89 7.75 -6.01 -24.06
N ILE A 90 7.49 -6.52 -22.85
CA ILE A 90 6.15 -6.96 -22.45
C ILE A 90 5.16 -5.80 -22.54
N LEU A 91 5.50 -4.64 -21.98
CA LEU A 91 4.62 -3.47 -21.99
C LEU A 91 4.38 -2.93 -23.42
N LEU A 92 5.42 -2.91 -24.26
CA LEU A 92 5.29 -2.53 -25.68
C LEU A 92 4.39 -3.50 -26.46
N LYS A 93 4.42 -4.80 -26.12
CA LYS A 93 3.51 -5.80 -26.70
C LYS A 93 2.07 -5.54 -26.27
N GLU A 94 1.84 -5.20 -25.00
CA GLU A 94 0.51 -4.87 -24.50
C GLU A 94 -0.04 -3.56 -25.11
N CYS A 95 0.83 -2.57 -25.40
CA CYS A 95 0.42 -1.35 -26.11
C CYS A 95 -0.26 -1.62 -27.46
N LYS A 96 0.08 -2.73 -28.14
CA LYS A 96 -0.54 -3.12 -29.43
C LYS A 96 -2.03 -3.46 -29.30
N LYS A 97 -2.49 -3.77 -28.09
CA LYS A 97 -3.90 -4.10 -27.80
C LYS A 97 -4.74 -2.85 -27.48
N ILE A 98 -4.12 -1.67 -27.39
CA ILE A 98 -4.81 -0.42 -27.07
C ILE A 98 -5.20 0.29 -28.36
N GLU A 99 -6.41 0.03 -28.83
CA GLU A 99 -6.97 0.62 -30.05
C GLU A 99 -6.97 2.15 -29.98
N GLY A 100 -6.61 2.80 -31.09
CA GLY A 100 -6.53 4.26 -31.19
C GLY A 100 -5.36 4.93 -30.46
N HIS A 101 -4.67 4.23 -29.55
CA HIS A 101 -3.65 4.84 -28.68
C HIS A 101 -2.31 4.09 -28.61
N GLU A 102 -2.09 3.05 -29.42
CA GLU A 102 -0.85 2.25 -29.43
C GLU A 102 0.43 3.12 -29.39
N GLN A 103 0.53 4.12 -30.28
CA GLN A 103 1.73 4.96 -30.37
C GLN A 103 1.92 5.87 -29.15
N GLN A 104 0.82 6.34 -28.56
CA GLN A 104 0.89 7.12 -27.33
C GLN A 104 1.31 6.23 -26.16
N CYS A 105 0.77 5.01 -26.05
CA CYS A 105 1.17 4.03 -25.06
C CYS A 105 2.66 3.71 -25.16
N LYS A 106 3.18 3.41 -26.36
CA LYS A 106 4.60 3.11 -26.56
C LYS A 106 5.51 4.26 -26.12
N ARG A 107 5.12 5.51 -26.41
CA ARG A 107 5.87 6.69 -25.94
C ARG A 107 5.91 6.77 -24.42
N LEU A 108 4.76 6.54 -23.76
CA LEU A 108 4.70 6.55 -22.30
C LEU A 108 5.54 5.42 -21.69
N VAL A 109 5.48 4.21 -22.26
CA VAL A 109 6.29 3.07 -21.80
C VAL A 109 7.78 3.40 -21.87
N LEU A 110 8.26 3.85 -23.04
CA LEU A 110 9.69 4.17 -23.24
C LEU A 110 10.15 5.35 -22.38
N GLN A 111 9.27 6.31 -22.10
CA GLN A 111 9.61 7.49 -21.31
C GLN A 111 9.60 7.23 -19.80
N TYR A 112 8.58 6.53 -19.30
CA TYR A 112 8.31 6.47 -17.87
C TYR A 112 8.77 5.17 -17.21
N ILE A 113 8.79 4.04 -17.91
CA ILE A 113 9.16 2.76 -17.28
C ILE A 113 10.61 2.75 -16.78
N PRO A 114 11.63 3.22 -17.55
CA PRO A 114 12.99 3.32 -17.02
C PRO A 114 13.07 4.18 -15.75
N LEU A 115 12.36 5.30 -15.73
CA LEU A 115 12.31 6.20 -14.57
C LEU A 115 11.64 5.54 -13.36
N ILE A 116 10.55 4.78 -13.59
CA ILE A 116 9.83 4.05 -12.54
C ILE A 116 10.72 2.96 -11.96
N LEU A 117 11.46 2.21 -12.78
CA LEU A 117 12.35 1.14 -12.32
C LEU A 117 13.49 1.71 -11.47
N VAL A 118 14.17 2.77 -11.94
CA VAL A 118 15.24 3.44 -11.18
C VAL A 118 14.73 4.04 -9.86
N ASN A 119 13.54 4.65 -9.87
CA ASN A 119 12.96 5.19 -8.65
C ASN A 119 12.49 4.08 -7.71
N GLY A 120 12.01 2.96 -8.25
CA GLY A 120 11.65 1.75 -7.51
C GLY A 120 12.86 1.16 -6.80
N GLU A 121 13.97 0.95 -7.51
CA GLU A 121 15.25 0.51 -6.94
C GLU A 121 15.66 1.39 -5.76
N LYS A 122 15.73 2.71 -5.96
CA LYS A 122 16.09 3.67 -4.90
C LYS A 122 15.12 3.64 -3.72
N PHE A 123 13.84 3.38 -3.97
CA PHE A 123 12.84 3.25 -2.93
C PHE A 123 13.08 1.99 -2.09
N LEU A 124 13.34 0.85 -2.74
CA LEU A 124 13.65 -0.41 -2.07
C LEU A 124 14.95 -0.34 -1.26
N GLU A 125 15.99 0.35 -1.76
CA GLU A 125 17.24 0.52 -1.03
C GLU A 125 17.11 1.38 0.23
N LYS A 126 16.19 2.35 0.22
CA LYS A 126 16.02 3.33 1.31
C LYS A 126 14.99 2.91 2.34
N ASN A 127 14.11 1.97 2.01
CA ASN A 127 12.98 1.60 2.84
C ASN A 127 12.98 0.12 3.13
N ASP A 128 12.77 -0.24 4.40
CA ASP A 128 12.50 -1.62 4.77
C ASP A 128 11.06 -1.98 4.43
N ILE A 129 10.87 -2.54 3.24
CA ILE A 129 9.55 -2.97 2.76
C ILE A 129 8.94 -4.01 3.68
N CYS A 130 9.74 -4.90 4.27
CA CYS A 130 9.27 -5.96 5.13
C CYS A 130 8.67 -5.44 6.43
N THR A 131 9.20 -4.34 6.97
CA THR A 131 8.57 -3.59 8.06
C THR A 131 7.31 -2.86 7.58
N ILE A 132 7.33 -2.23 6.40
CA ILE A 132 6.16 -1.49 5.86
C ILE A 132 4.95 -2.42 5.66
N VAL A 133 5.17 -3.60 5.10
CA VAL A 133 4.12 -4.60 4.87
C VAL A 133 3.84 -5.47 6.11
N GLN A 134 4.50 -5.17 7.24
CA GLN A 134 4.34 -5.84 8.53
C GLN A 134 4.66 -7.34 8.50
N ALA A 135 5.54 -7.77 7.60
CA ALA A 135 6.19 -9.07 7.65
C ALA A 135 7.27 -9.11 8.76
N CYS A 136 7.83 -7.95 9.11
CA CYS A 136 8.76 -7.76 10.21
C CYS A 136 8.21 -6.77 11.25
N ASP A 137 8.65 -6.93 12.51
CA ASP A 137 8.36 -5.96 13.56
C ASP A 137 9.11 -4.65 13.33
N ALA A 138 8.44 -3.52 13.60
CA ALA A 138 9.07 -2.21 13.54
C ALA A 138 10.18 -2.11 14.62
N GLY A 139 11.44 -2.33 14.22
CA GLY A 139 12.59 -2.06 15.08
C GLY A 139 13.75 -3.06 15.08
N LYS A 140 13.70 -4.17 14.34
CA LYS A 140 14.87 -5.07 14.22
C LYS A 140 15.60 -4.85 12.90
N LYS A 141 16.64 -4.00 12.92
CA LYS A 141 17.71 -4.09 11.92
C LYS A 141 18.49 -5.38 12.17
N THR A 142 18.02 -6.51 11.66
CA THR A 142 18.84 -7.70 11.56
C THR A 142 19.82 -7.49 10.40
N MET A 143 21.06 -7.17 10.74
CA MET A 143 22.17 -7.27 9.80
C MET A 143 22.35 -8.75 9.46
N VAL A 144 21.90 -9.17 8.29
CA VAL A 144 22.14 -10.53 7.79
C VAL A 144 23.47 -10.50 7.01
N GLY A 145 24.51 -11.04 7.63
CA GLY A 145 25.73 -11.44 6.91
C GLY A 145 25.48 -12.68 6.05
N PRO A 146 26.38 -13.01 5.11
CA PRO A 146 26.14 -14.08 4.15
C PRO A 146 26.22 -15.44 4.87
N PHE A 147 25.10 -16.17 4.90
CA PHE A 147 25.07 -17.56 5.32
C PHE A 147 25.03 -18.47 4.09
N SER A 148 26.07 -19.28 3.99
CA SER A 148 26.29 -20.36 3.02
C SER A 148 25.25 -21.47 3.15
N GLU A 149 24.97 -22.13 2.02
CA GLU A 149 24.20 -23.36 1.91
C GLU A 149 24.72 -24.44 2.87
N GLU A 150 23.87 -24.94 3.78
CA GLU A 150 23.95 -26.30 4.34
C GLU A 150 22.78 -26.52 5.32
N GLY A 151 21.89 -27.47 5.02
CA GLY A 151 20.84 -27.85 5.98
C GLY A 151 19.60 -28.60 5.46
N LEU A 152 19.69 -29.37 4.38
CA LEU A 152 18.73 -30.46 4.13
C LEU A 152 19.07 -31.63 5.09
N LEU A 153 18.02 -32.28 5.61
CA LEU A 153 17.97 -33.45 6.51
C LEU A 153 17.74 -33.17 8.02
N ARG A 154 16.47 -33.23 8.40
CA ARG A 154 15.86 -33.92 9.56
C ARG A 154 14.37 -33.59 9.46
N ASP A 155 13.49 -34.53 9.14
CA ASP A 155 12.96 -35.47 10.13
C ASP A 155 12.71 -36.86 9.56
N ALA A 156 12.99 -37.84 10.43
CA ALA A 156 12.67 -39.26 10.32
C ALA A 156 11.24 -39.56 10.74
#